data_AF-A0AAJ0MFB7-F1
#
_entry.id   AF-A0AAJ0MFB7-F1
#
_cell.length_a   1.000
_cell.length_b   1.000
_cell.length_c   1.000
_cell.angle_alpha   90.00
_cell.angle_beta   90.00
_cell.angle_gamma   90.00
#
_symmetry.space_group_name_H-M   'P 1'
#
loop_
_entity.id
_entity.type
_entity.pdbx_description
1 polymer ?
#
loop_
_entity_poly.entity_id
_entity_poly.type
_entity_poly.pdbx_seq_one_letter_code
_entity_poly.pdbx_strand_id
1 'polypeptide(L)'
;MAGFEPLADAQIEALMKTHALTAQVFVITAFNYVDEVCLDWMRDNLGEQTFVKVGGAWSSVLHPFCAFLAGPHTGDEEMLVQAEIDFSQLGAVKVWLDAAGHYQRPEILQFSFDKRPHWADEKINRFKAPAKDSSAEVEPVTEL
;
A
#
# COMPACT_ATOMS: atom_id res chain seq x y z
N MET A 1 -6.69 -4.22 -19.86
CA MET A 1 -6.44 -2.77 -20.07
C MET A 1 -5.58 -2.57 -21.31
N ALA A 2 -6.14 -2.34 -22.51
CA ALA A 2 -5.37 -2.43 -23.77
C ALA A 2 -3.97 -1.75 -23.73
N GLY A 3 -2.91 -2.57 -23.59
CA GLY A 3 -1.51 -2.14 -23.64
C GLY A 3 -0.92 -1.63 -22.32
N PHE A 4 -1.68 -1.62 -21.22
CA PHE A 4 -1.22 -1.19 -19.90
C PHE A 4 -0.89 -2.37 -18.97
N GLU A 5 -1.26 -3.60 -19.33
CA GLU A 5 -1.08 -4.77 -18.47
C GLU A 5 0.37 -4.95 -17.99
N PRO A 6 1.40 -4.92 -18.86
CA PRO A 6 2.78 -5.13 -18.40
C PRO A 6 3.26 -4.04 -17.42
N LEU A 7 2.73 -2.82 -17.56
CA LEU A 7 3.07 -1.71 -16.66
C LEU A 7 2.34 -1.83 -15.33
N ALA A 8 1.05 -2.19 -15.35
CA ALA A 8 0.29 -2.47 -14.13
C ALA A 8 0.92 -3.62 -13.34
N ASP A 9 1.29 -4.72 -14.01
CA ASP A 9 1.93 -5.88 -13.39
C ASP A 9 3.25 -5.47 -12.71
N ALA A 10 4.09 -4.69 -13.40
CA ALA A 10 5.34 -4.18 -12.84
C ALA A 10 5.11 -3.27 -11.62
N GLN A 11 4.09 -2.41 -11.66
CA GLN A 11 3.72 -1.54 -10.53
C GLN A 11 3.27 -2.36 -9.33
N ILE A 12 2.39 -3.35 -9.54
CA ILE A 12 1.89 -4.23 -8.50
C ILE A 12 3.07 -5.01 -7.90
N GLU A 13 3.88 -5.66 -8.73
CA GLU A 13 5.03 -6.43 -8.27
C GLU A 13 5.98 -5.59 -7.41
N ALA A 14 6.35 -4.40 -7.90
CA ALA A 14 7.27 -3.53 -7.19
C ALA A 14 6.71 -3.12 -5.82
N LEU A 15 5.44 -2.72 -5.73
CA LEU A 15 4.82 -2.29 -4.49
C LEU A 15 4.63 -3.45 -3.51
N MET A 16 4.24 -4.63 -3.99
CA MET A 16 4.02 -5.80 -3.14
C MET A 16 5.33 -6.35 -2.60
N LYS A 17 6.38 -6.43 -3.43
CA LYS A 17 7.73 -6.80 -2.97
C LYS A 17 8.30 -5.78 -2.01
N THR A 18 8.10 -4.48 -2.26
CA THR A 18 8.51 -3.43 -1.33
C THR A 18 7.83 -3.58 0.02
N HIS A 19 6.52 -3.85 0.04
CA HIS A 19 5.80 -4.08 1.29
C HIS A 19 6.28 -5.34 2.00
N ALA A 20 6.44 -6.45 1.28
CA ALA A 20 6.96 -7.71 1.84
C ALA A 20 8.33 -7.52 2.51
N LEU A 21 9.24 -6.82 1.83
CA LEU A 21 10.61 -6.59 2.30
C LEU A 21 10.67 -5.62 3.48
N THR A 22 9.98 -4.48 3.38
CA THR A 22 10.09 -3.40 4.38
C THR A 22 9.31 -3.71 5.65
N ALA A 23 8.14 -4.36 5.54
CA ALA A 23 7.36 -4.79 6.68
C ALA A 23 7.76 -6.19 7.20
N GLN A 24 8.56 -6.93 6.43
CA GLN A 24 8.98 -8.31 6.73
C GLN A 24 7.81 -9.25 6.96
N VAL A 25 6.84 -9.21 6.06
CA VAL A 25 5.61 -10.00 6.10
C VAL A 25 5.48 -10.84 4.84
N PHE A 26 4.79 -11.98 4.97
CA PHE A 26 4.27 -12.67 3.79
C PHE A 26 3.15 -11.80 3.20
N VAL A 27 3.17 -11.58 1.89
CA VAL A 27 2.16 -10.77 1.20
C VAL A 27 1.30 -11.68 0.34
N ILE A 28 -0.01 -11.59 0.52
CA ILE A 28 -1.00 -12.29 -0.29
C ILE A 28 -1.73 -11.23 -1.11
N THR A 29 -1.69 -11.36 -2.43
CA THR A 29 -2.47 -10.53 -3.34
C THR A 29 -3.58 -11.35 -3.96
N ALA A 30 -4.81 -10.84 -3.86
CA ALA A 30 -5.98 -11.39 -4.51
C ALA A 30 -6.57 -10.31 -5.41
N PHE A 31 -6.69 -10.60 -6.69
CA PHE A 31 -7.16 -9.65 -7.70
C PHE A 31 -8.11 -10.38 -8.66
N ASN A 32 -9.31 -9.83 -8.85
CA ASN A 32 -10.28 -10.35 -9.80
C ASN A 32 -9.91 -9.95 -11.23
N TYR A 33 -9.98 -10.90 -12.15
CA TYR A 33 -9.89 -10.59 -13.57
C TYR A 33 -11.18 -9.96 -14.08
N VAL A 34 -11.09 -9.28 -15.23
CA VAL A 34 -12.25 -8.81 -15.98
C VAL A 34 -12.68 -9.90 -16.94
N ASP A 35 -13.93 -10.33 -16.84
CA ASP A 35 -14.57 -11.25 -17.78
C ASP A 35 -15.59 -10.53 -18.67
N GLU A 36 -16.19 -11.26 -19.61
CA GLU A 36 -17.22 -10.71 -20.49
C GLU A 36 -18.47 -10.26 -19.71
N VAL A 37 -18.82 -10.96 -18.61
CA VAL A 37 -19.96 -10.57 -17.75
C VAL A 37 -19.74 -9.18 -17.14
N CYS A 38 -18.53 -8.89 -16.67
CA CYS A 38 -18.14 -7.59 -16.19
C CYS A 38 -18.23 -6.52 -17.30
N LEU A 39 -17.73 -6.82 -18.50
CA LEU A 39 -17.77 -5.87 -19.62
C LEU A 39 -19.20 -5.58 -20.10
N ASP A 40 -20.07 -6.59 -20.17
CA ASP A 40 -21.47 -6.42 -20.53
C ASP A 40 -22.20 -5.57 -19.49
N TRP A 41 -21.97 -5.84 -18.19
CA TRP A 41 -22.51 -5.00 -17.13
C TRP A 41 -22.02 -3.54 -17.25
N MET A 42 -20.73 -3.33 -17.54
CA MET A 42 -20.20 -1.98 -17.76
C MET A 42 -20.84 -1.32 -18.98
N ARG A 43 -21.06 -2.05 -20.08
CA ARG A 43 -21.72 -1.52 -21.28
C ARG A 43 -23.12 -1.01 -20.97
N ASP A 44 -23.90 -1.79 -20.23
CA ASP A 44 -25.29 -1.48 -19.91
C ASP A 44 -25.45 -0.32 -18.91
N ASN A 45 -24.49 -0.15 -17.99
CA ASN A 45 -24.60 0.81 -16.88
C ASN A 45 -23.72 2.05 -17.04
N LEU A 46 -22.58 1.93 -17.71
CA LEU A 46 -21.55 2.97 -17.85
C LEU A 46 -21.27 3.33 -19.32
N GLY A 47 -21.80 2.57 -20.27
CA GLY A 47 -21.52 2.70 -21.70
C GLY A 47 -20.29 1.91 -22.16
N GLU A 48 -19.99 1.98 -23.45
CA GLU A 48 -18.89 1.24 -24.09
C GLU A 48 -17.52 1.58 -23.48
N GLN A 49 -16.70 0.54 -23.28
CA GLN A 49 -15.39 0.66 -22.65
C GLN A 49 -14.24 0.55 -23.67
N THR A 50 -13.49 1.64 -23.82
CA THR A 50 -12.32 1.68 -24.72
C THR A 50 -11.10 1.02 -24.09
N PHE A 51 -10.84 1.28 -22.81
CA PHE A 51 -9.58 0.90 -22.15
C PHE A 51 -9.67 -0.38 -21.34
N VAL A 52 -10.81 -0.67 -20.73
CA VAL A 52 -11.03 -1.91 -19.98
C VAL A 52 -11.29 -3.04 -20.98
N LYS A 53 -10.60 -4.18 -20.77
CA LYS A 53 -10.65 -5.38 -21.62
C LYS A 53 -10.63 -6.60 -20.72
N VAL A 54 -11.08 -7.73 -21.27
CA VAL A 54 -10.98 -9.05 -20.65
C VAL A 54 -9.54 -9.32 -20.22
N GLY A 55 -9.38 -9.96 -19.07
CA GLY A 55 -8.11 -10.26 -18.44
C GLY A 55 -7.74 -9.29 -17.32
N GLY A 56 -6.45 -9.03 -17.17
CA GLY A 56 -5.92 -8.38 -15.97
C GLY A 56 -5.61 -9.43 -14.91
N ALA A 57 -6.03 -9.17 -13.66
CA ALA A 57 -5.60 -9.91 -12.47
C ALA A 57 -4.10 -9.86 -12.19
N TRP A 58 -3.77 -10.08 -10.92
CA TRP A 58 -2.41 -10.23 -10.41
C TRP A 58 -2.46 -10.86 -9.02
N SER A 59 -2.75 -12.16 -8.96
CA SER A 59 -2.91 -12.89 -7.70
C SER A 59 -1.63 -13.68 -7.37
N SER A 60 -1.06 -13.50 -6.18
CA SER A 60 0.23 -14.08 -5.82
C SER A 60 0.39 -14.25 -4.31
N VAL A 61 1.37 -15.07 -3.92
CA VAL A 61 1.87 -15.15 -2.54
C VAL A 61 3.36 -14.87 -2.56
N LEU A 62 3.81 -13.91 -1.77
CA LEU A 62 5.20 -13.46 -1.70
C LEU A 62 5.81 -13.74 -0.34
N HIS A 63 7.04 -14.22 -0.37
CA HIS A 63 7.92 -14.35 0.78
C HIS A 63 8.39 -12.95 1.25
N PRO A 64 8.61 -12.74 2.56
CA PRO A 64 9.18 -11.50 3.14
C PRO A 64 10.52 -11.03 2.55
N PHE A 65 11.17 -11.88 1.76
CA PHE A 65 12.42 -11.60 1.06
C PHE A 65 12.23 -11.52 -0.47
N CYS A 66 11.06 -11.04 -0.89
CA CYS A 66 10.67 -10.75 -2.28
C CYS A 66 10.55 -11.95 -3.24
N ALA A 67 10.69 -13.19 -2.76
CA ALA A 67 10.49 -14.37 -3.59
C ALA A 67 9.00 -14.67 -3.80
N PHE A 68 8.60 -15.13 -4.98
CA PHE A 68 7.27 -15.70 -5.19
C PHE A 68 7.20 -17.09 -4.56
N LEU A 69 6.23 -17.30 -3.68
CA LEU A 69 5.85 -18.63 -3.19
C LEU A 69 4.77 -19.25 -4.09
N ALA A 70 3.90 -18.41 -4.68
CA ALA A 70 2.95 -18.80 -5.71
C ALA A 70 2.56 -17.61 -6.60
N GLY A 71 2.14 -17.89 -7.84
CA GLY A 71 1.81 -16.88 -8.82
C GLY A 71 3.04 -16.15 -9.40
N PRO A 72 2.87 -14.95 -9.98
CA PRO A 72 1.60 -14.25 -10.14
C PRO A 72 0.71 -14.94 -11.19
N HIS A 73 -0.56 -15.12 -10.87
CA HIS A 73 -1.59 -15.50 -11.84
C HIS A 73 -2.20 -14.23 -12.44
N THR A 74 -2.17 -14.15 -13.76
CA THR A 74 -2.72 -13.06 -14.58
C THR A 74 -3.54 -13.67 -15.71
N GLY A 75 -4.31 -12.83 -16.40
CA GLY A 75 -5.23 -13.24 -17.46
C GLY A 75 -6.68 -13.24 -17.01
N ASP A 76 -7.51 -13.99 -17.71
CA ASP A 76 -8.98 -14.04 -17.60
C ASP A 76 -9.50 -15.39 -17.10
N GLU A 77 -8.64 -16.17 -16.46
CA GLU A 77 -8.99 -17.48 -15.94
C GLU A 77 -9.12 -17.46 -14.41
N GLU A 78 -10.17 -18.08 -13.89
CA GLU A 78 -10.29 -18.34 -12.46
C GLU A 78 -9.26 -19.39 -12.02
N MET A 79 -8.45 -19.05 -11.02
CA MET A 79 -7.35 -19.89 -10.57
C MET A 79 -7.24 -19.87 -9.05
N LEU A 80 -7.04 -21.04 -8.45
CA LEU A 80 -6.59 -21.15 -7.07
C LEU A 80 -5.07 -20.96 -7.00
N VAL A 81 -4.63 -19.84 -6.42
CA VAL A 81 -3.22 -19.59 -6.12
C VAL A 81 -2.92 -20.06 -4.70
N GLN A 82 -2.09 -21.09 -4.56
CA GLN A 82 -1.79 -21.74 -3.28
C GLN A 82 -0.28 -21.79 -3.01
N ALA A 83 0.10 -21.49 -1.77
CA ALA A 83 1.47 -21.61 -1.26
C ALA A 83 1.48 -22.14 0.18
N GLU A 84 2.60 -22.71 0.61
CA GLU A 84 2.87 -23.01 2.01
C GLU A 84 3.67 -21.85 2.64
N ILE A 85 3.26 -21.45 3.84
CA ILE A 85 3.92 -20.37 4.59
C ILE A 85 4.61 -20.98 5.81
N ASP A 86 5.91 -20.76 5.89
CA ASP A 86 6.74 -21.18 7.03
C ASP A 86 7.24 -19.96 7.80
N PHE A 87 6.60 -19.71 8.95
CA PHE A 87 6.96 -18.58 9.82
C PHE A 87 8.32 -18.71 10.49
N SER A 88 8.94 -19.90 10.50
CA SER A 88 10.27 -20.08 11.07
C SER A 88 11.35 -19.30 10.31
N GLN A 89 11.08 -18.98 9.03
CA GLN A 89 11.99 -18.25 8.15
C GLN A 89 12.09 -16.75 8.49
N LEU A 90 11.10 -16.18 9.20
CA LEU A 90 11.07 -14.75 9.54
C LEU A 90 12.28 -14.32 10.37
N GLY A 91 12.79 -15.20 11.25
CA GLY A 91 13.99 -14.92 12.03
C GLY A 91 15.21 -14.65 11.15
N ALA A 92 15.42 -15.47 10.13
CA ALA A 92 16.53 -15.31 9.20
C ALA A 92 16.40 -14.03 8.37
N VAL A 93 15.19 -13.66 7.95
CA VAL A 93 14.93 -12.40 7.21
C VAL A 93 15.28 -11.18 8.08
N LYS A 94 14.93 -11.21 9.38
CA LYS A 94 15.28 -10.16 10.35
C LYS A 94 16.77 -10.01 10.59
N VAL A 95 17.56 -11.08 10.46
CA VAL A 95 19.02 -10.95 10.53
C VAL A 95 19.57 -10.08 9.41
N TRP A 96 19.00 -10.17 8.20
CA TRP A 96 19.47 -9.40 7.04
C TRP A 96 18.91 -7.98 6.97
N LEU A 97 17.66 -7.77 7.37
CA LEU A 97 17.00 -6.46 7.22
C LEU A 97 15.92 -6.23 8.28
N ASP A 98 16.26 -5.72 9.47
CA ASP A 98 15.26 -5.39 10.51
C ASP A 98 15.02 -3.89 10.66
N ALA A 99 14.06 -3.37 9.87
CA ALA A 99 13.74 -1.93 9.84
C ALA A 99 13.23 -1.39 11.19
N ALA A 100 12.50 -2.21 11.95
CA ALA A 100 12.01 -1.86 13.29
C ALA A 100 12.99 -2.23 14.42
N GLY A 101 14.10 -2.88 14.09
CA GLY A 101 15.09 -3.36 15.06
C GLY A 101 16.42 -2.65 14.90
N HIS A 102 17.48 -3.37 14.53
CA HIS A 102 18.84 -2.84 14.57
C HIS A 102 19.15 -1.76 13.50
N TYR A 103 18.31 -1.63 12.47
CA TYR A 103 18.40 -0.51 11.52
C TYR A 103 17.59 0.73 11.94
N GLN A 104 16.83 0.64 13.04
CA GLN A 104 16.05 1.79 13.52
C GLN A 104 16.97 2.92 14.01
N ARG A 105 16.60 4.17 13.70
CA ARG A 105 17.34 5.38 14.12
C ARG A 105 16.45 6.29 14.98
N PRO A 106 16.18 5.89 16.24
CA PRO A 106 15.21 6.58 17.09
C PRO A 106 15.68 7.97 17.53
N GLU A 107 16.97 8.26 17.37
CA GLU A 107 17.57 9.59 17.55
C GLU A 107 17.37 10.52 16.35
N ILE A 108 17.01 10.00 15.16
CA ILE A 108 16.75 10.80 13.96
C ILE A 108 15.25 11.00 13.76
N LEU A 109 14.49 9.91 13.67
CA LEU A 109 13.07 9.94 13.36
C LEU A 109 12.29 9.03 14.31
N GLN A 110 11.29 9.61 14.96
CA GLN A 110 10.35 8.88 15.80
C GLN A 110 8.98 8.92 15.15
N PHE A 111 8.42 7.74 14.88
CA PHE A 111 7.06 7.60 14.41
C PHE A 111 6.15 7.22 15.58
N SER A 112 5.23 8.10 15.94
CA SER A 112 4.20 7.84 16.93
C SER A 112 2.83 8.12 16.34
N PHE A 113 1.83 7.34 16.73
CA PHE A 113 0.45 7.57 16.31
C PHE A 113 -0.50 7.35 17.49
N ASP A 114 -1.56 8.16 17.54
CA ASP A 114 -2.62 8.03 18.52
C ASP A 114 -3.54 6.87 18.12
N LYS A 115 -3.57 5.83 18.94
CA LYS A 115 -4.38 4.61 18.72
C LYS A 115 -5.83 4.75 19.18
N ARG A 116 -6.22 5.86 19.80
CA ARG A 116 -7.60 6.03 20.27
C ARG A 116 -8.55 6.07 19.07
N PRO A 117 -9.71 5.38 19.15
CA PRO A 117 -10.77 5.61 18.19
C PRO A 117 -11.26 7.05 18.36
N HIS A 118 -11.31 7.81 17.28
CA HIS A 118 -11.89 9.15 17.26
C HIS A 118 -13.12 9.12 16.38
N TRP A 119 -14.28 9.35 16.96
CA TRP A 119 -15.49 9.59 16.17
C TRP A 119 -15.48 10.99 15.56
N ALA A 120 -16.35 11.22 14.57
CA ALA A 120 -16.34 12.48 13.81
C ALA A 120 -16.59 13.72 14.69
N ASP A 121 -17.37 13.57 15.75
CA ASP A 121 -17.70 14.56 16.76
C ASP A 121 -16.57 14.83 17.76
N GLU A 122 -15.70 13.85 18.04
CA GLU A 122 -14.55 14.00 18.94
C GLU A 122 -13.37 14.78 18.32
N LYS A 123 -13.34 14.93 16.99
CA LYS A 123 -12.26 15.62 16.25
C LYS A 123 -12.32 17.16 16.34
N ILE A 124 -13.50 17.72 16.65
CA ILE A 124 -13.83 19.14 16.46
C ILE A 124 -12.94 20.09 17.29
N ASN A 125 -12.44 19.63 18.44
CA ASN A 125 -11.66 20.46 19.36
C ASN A 125 -10.17 20.12 19.41
N ARG A 126 -9.75 18.98 18.85
CA ARG A 126 -8.39 18.46 19.01
C ARG A 126 -7.41 18.90 17.93
N PHE A 127 -7.90 19.20 16.73
CA PHE A 127 -7.07 19.58 15.57
C PHE A 127 -7.27 21.04 15.14
N LYS A 128 -7.90 21.89 15.97
CA LYS A 128 -7.94 23.34 15.70
C LYS A 128 -6.52 23.88 15.76
N ALA A 129 -6.13 24.63 14.73
CA ALA A 129 -4.88 25.38 14.74
C ALA A 129 -4.85 26.28 15.99
N PRO A 130 -3.69 26.43 16.65
CA PRO A 130 -3.56 27.36 17.76
C PRO A 130 -4.01 28.76 17.33
N ALA A 131 -4.80 29.44 18.16
CA ALA A 131 -5.14 30.82 17.90
C ALA A 131 -3.84 31.64 17.83
N LYS A 132 -3.69 32.42 16.76
CA LYS A 132 -2.53 33.30 16.57
C LYS A 132 -2.58 34.37 17.66
N ASP A 133 -1.66 34.31 18.62
CA ASP A 133 -1.56 35.32 19.66
C ASP A 133 -1.13 36.64 19.00
N SER A 134 -2.03 37.63 19.00
CA SER A 134 -1.86 38.89 18.27
C SER A 134 -1.15 39.97 19.11
N SER A 135 -0.48 39.61 20.21
CA SER A 135 0.14 40.57 21.13
C SER A 135 1.67 40.64 21.07
N ALA A 136 2.29 40.33 19.94
CA ALA A 136 3.69 40.72 19.70
C ALA A 136 3.71 42.03 18.90
N GLU A 137 3.54 43.15 19.61
CA GLU A 137 3.96 44.46 19.08
C GLU A 137 5.46 44.39 18.78
N VAL A 138 5.80 44.50 17.49
CA VAL A 138 7.18 44.62 17.04
C VAL A 138 7.55 46.10 17.23
N GLU A 139 8.39 46.40 18.22
CA GLU A 139 8.95 47.76 18.34
C GLU A 139 9.83 48.09 17.13
N PRO A 140 9.75 49.31 16.58
CA PRO A 140 10.54 49.71 15.43
C PRO A 140 12.01 49.84 15.82
N VAL A 141 12.88 49.11 15.12
CA VAL A 141 14.33 49.26 15.23
C VAL A 141 14.71 50.63 14.68
N THR A 142 15.20 51.53 15.54
CA THR A 142 15.80 52.80 15.14
C THR A 142 17.16 52.54 14.48
N GLU A 143 17.29 52.93 13.21
CA GLU A 143 18.57 52.93 12.47
C GLU A 143 19.54 53.95 13.09
N LEU A 144 20.81 53.56 13.21
CA LEU A 144 21.98 54.43 13.41
C LEU A 144 22.92 54.28 12.21
#